data_AF-A0A2M6VFB8-F1
#
_entry.id   AF-A0A2M6VFB8-F1
#
_cell.length_a   1.000
_cell.length_b   1.000
_cell.length_c   1.000
_cell.angle_alpha   90.00
_cell.angle_beta   90.00
_cell.angle_gamma   90.00
#
_symmetry.space_group_name_H-M   'P 1'
#
loop_
_entity.id
_entity.type
_entity.pdbx_description
1 polymer ?
#
loop_
_entity_poly.entity_id
_entity_poly.type
_entity_poly.pdbx_seq_one_letter_code
_entity_poly.pdbx_strand_id
1 'polypeptide(L)'
;MNATPTYAGLPIPLAPAITDTKHFYQALDNFVRTFAFRRGDEVLVLADPLLDTRVIDAIHGHAKARGATVRVYMEPSSRVTGIPEVVQPLLARASFVVSTWFCSVFDPFCLSLRKKGQRWVKITYFRNLDLLHTPQARFPIDLVGEITRCTAQRYPQGTDFDLHFTDERGSDFRIGFTPEMRDNQLNTNRWRGKMTAEEDGCYVHYLASHGPNLWDHNSVKNDMSVATRMSGVLYPQWAVGFAEPFKERIGVFFEGEYISHVSGETEEAQLLREMLIGGRLIEGGGCGFNPKAPRHTIYPAGSNSPGALHFGIDLVKPADYIRRTMPDWEEPPIHVDLVILDATVTAGNNRLIDQGFLCALRDPEVIAMAQNYGDPLELLETVVF
;
A
#
# COMPACT_ATOMS: atom_id res chain seq x y z
N MET A 1 37.09 23.49 -13.08
CA MET A 1 36.30 22.50 -12.30
C MET A 1 37.30 21.62 -11.57
N ASN A 2 37.51 21.88 -10.28
CA ASN A 2 38.43 21.10 -9.46
C ASN A 2 37.72 19.81 -9.07
N ALA A 3 38.22 18.68 -9.56
CA ALA A 3 37.80 17.37 -9.10
C ALA A 3 38.15 17.26 -7.61
N THR A 4 37.11 17.15 -6.77
CA THR A 4 37.24 16.83 -5.36
C THR A 4 37.99 15.49 -5.22
N PRO A 5 38.94 15.33 -4.28
CA PRO A 5 39.63 14.06 -4.08
C PRO A 5 38.60 13.01 -3.63
N THR A 6 38.41 11.97 -4.44
CA THR A 6 37.66 10.77 -4.05
C THR A 6 38.47 10.01 -3.01
N TYR A 7 38.18 10.26 -1.74
CA TYR A 7 38.51 9.30 -0.68
C TYR A 7 37.70 8.03 -0.94
N ALA A 8 38.33 7.00 -1.51
CA ALA A 8 37.67 5.74 -1.83
C ALA A 8 37.69 4.80 -0.61
N GLY A 9 36.73 5.01 0.30
CA GLY A 9 36.44 4.08 1.40
C GLY A 9 35.37 3.04 1.07
N LEU A 10 34.76 3.12 -0.12
CA LEU A 10 33.67 2.27 -0.60
C LEU A 10 33.99 1.76 -2.01
N PRO A 11 33.53 0.56 -2.40
CA PRO A 11 33.66 0.08 -3.77
C PRO A 11 32.90 0.99 -4.73
N ILE A 12 33.37 1.06 -5.98
CA ILE A 12 32.56 1.65 -7.05
C ILE A 12 31.27 0.84 -7.22
N PRO A 13 30.13 1.48 -7.52
CA PRO A 13 28.91 0.77 -7.86
C PRO A 13 29.16 -0.25 -8.97
N LEU A 14 28.58 -1.45 -8.84
CA LEU A 14 28.68 -2.47 -9.89
C LEU A 14 28.05 -1.96 -11.19
N ALA A 15 28.66 -2.29 -12.32
CA ALA A 15 28.07 -1.98 -13.62
C ALA A 15 26.71 -2.70 -13.76
N PRO A 16 25.63 -2.00 -14.17
CA PRO A 16 24.28 -2.61 -14.27
C PRO A 16 24.25 -3.88 -15.14
N ALA A 17 25.04 -3.91 -16.22
CA ALA A 17 25.18 -5.08 -17.09
C ALA A 17 25.62 -6.38 -16.38
N ILE A 18 26.18 -6.29 -15.17
CA ILE A 18 26.58 -7.43 -14.34
C ILE A 18 25.38 -8.00 -13.57
N THR A 19 24.43 -7.16 -13.17
CA THR A 19 23.40 -7.51 -12.18
C THR A 19 21.97 -7.44 -12.71
N ASP A 20 21.70 -6.64 -13.74
CA ASP A 20 20.35 -6.37 -14.24
C ASP A 20 19.64 -7.64 -14.71
N THR A 21 20.34 -8.52 -15.44
CA THR A 21 19.73 -9.76 -15.93
C THR A 21 19.21 -10.62 -14.78
N LYS A 22 20.04 -10.93 -13.79
CA LYS A 22 19.61 -11.77 -12.65
C LYS A 22 18.48 -11.10 -11.84
N HIS A 23 18.56 -9.78 -11.65
CA HIS A 23 17.56 -9.00 -10.94
C HIS A 23 16.21 -9.00 -11.66
N PHE A 24 16.23 -8.88 -12.99
CA PHE A 24 15.05 -8.93 -13.82
C PHE A 24 14.36 -10.30 -13.75
N TYR A 25 15.13 -11.40 -13.81
CA TYR A 25 14.55 -12.74 -13.65
C TYR A 25 13.94 -12.99 -12.27
N GLN A 26 14.51 -12.43 -11.20
CA GLN A 26 13.89 -12.47 -9.87
C GLN A 26 12.55 -11.71 -9.83
N ALA A 27 12.51 -10.52 -10.42
CA ALA A 27 11.28 -9.73 -10.51
C ALA A 27 10.20 -10.43 -11.37
N LEU A 28 10.61 -11.09 -12.46
CA LEU A 28 9.71 -11.90 -13.29
C LEU A 28 9.16 -13.12 -12.56
N ASP A 29 9.96 -13.79 -11.72
CA ASP A 29 9.46 -14.89 -10.88
C ASP A 29 8.35 -14.40 -9.94
N ASN A 30 8.60 -13.30 -9.23
CA ASN A 30 7.58 -12.66 -8.39
C ASN A 30 6.32 -12.27 -9.18
N PHE A 31 6.48 -11.64 -10.36
CA PHE A 31 5.37 -11.33 -11.26
C PHE A 31 4.55 -12.57 -11.61
N VAL A 32 5.22 -13.63 -12.06
CA VAL A 32 4.55 -14.86 -12.51
C VAL A 32 3.82 -15.54 -11.36
N ARG A 33 4.46 -15.62 -10.19
CA ARG A 33 3.93 -16.27 -8.98
C ARG A 33 2.77 -15.49 -8.37
N THR A 34 2.84 -14.15 -8.30
CA THR A 34 1.74 -13.36 -7.74
C THR A 34 0.45 -13.52 -8.55
N PHE A 35 0.55 -13.50 -9.89
CA PHE A 35 -0.65 -13.61 -10.74
C PHE A 35 -1.22 -15.03 -10.76
N ALA A 36 -0.39 -16.07 -10.63
CA ALA A 36 -0.85 -17.45 -10.46
C ALA A 36 -1.97 -17.89 -11.44
N PHE A 37 -1.88 -17.48 -12.71
CA PHE A 37 -2.84 -17.88 -13.73
C PHE A 37 -2.87 -19.41 -13.88
N ARG A 38 -4.09 -19.93 -14.02
CA ARG A 38 -4.41 -21.34 -14.22
C ARG A 38 -4.86 -21.55 -15.66
N ARG A 39 -4.70 -22.79 -16.15
CA ARG A 39 -5.22 -23.18 -17.45
C ARG A 39 -6.73 -22.99 -17.50
N GLY A 40 -7.22 -22.36 -18.56
CA GLY A 40 -8.63 -22.09 -18.76
C GLY A 40 -9.17 -20.87 -18.01
N ASP A 41 -8.33 -20.10 -17.30
CA ASP A 41 -8.80 -18.84 -16.72
C ASP A 41 -9.36 -17.91 -17.82
N GLU A 42 -10.48 -17.27 -17.52
CA GLU A 42 -11.00 -16.12 -18.27
C GLU A 42 -10.55 -14.86 -17.53
N VAL A 43 -9.43 -14.30 -17.97
CA VAL A 43 -8.82 -13.11 -17.37
C VAL A 43 -9.47 -11.86 -17.94
N LEU A 44 -9.96 -10.99 -17.07
CA LEU A 44 -10.37 -9.63 -17.41
C LEU A 44 -9.36 -8.63 -16.85
N VAL A 45 -8.79 -7.82 -17.72
CA VAL A 45 -7.99 -6.65 -17.33
C VAL A 45 -8.90 -5.42 -17.35
N LEU A 46 -9.13 -4.83 -16.20
CA LEU A 46 -9.74 -3.52 -16.04
C LEU A 46 -8.62 -2.46 -16.07
N ALA A 47 -8.51 -1.78 -17.21
CA ALA A 47 -7.45 -0.83 -17.51
C ALA A 47 -8.01 0.60 -17.62
N ASP A 48 -7.10 1.56 -17.62
CA ASP A 48 -7.38 2.98 -17.81
C ASP A 48 -6.28 3.62 -18.66
N PRO A 49 -6.45 4.87 -19.15
CA PRO A 49 -5.54 5.46 -20.14
C PRO A 49 -4.12 5.72 -19.64
N LEU A 50 -3.89 5.73 -18.32
CA LEU A 50 -2.56 5.96 -17.75
C LEU A 50 -1.77 4.66 -17.56
N LEU A 51 -2.33 3.49 -17.88
CA LEU A 51 -1.64 2.22 -17.77
C LEU A 51 -0.72 2.00 -18.98
N ASP A 52 0.55 1.73 -18.74
CA ASP A 52 1.50 1.32 -19.78
C ASP A 52 0.99 0.06 -20.50
N THR A 53 0.80 0.15 -21.81
CA THR A 53 0.29 -0.96 -22.62
C THR A 53 1.22 -2.18 -22.57
N ARG A 54 2.52 -2.00 -22.30
CA ARG A 54 3.45 -3.11 -22.11
C ARG A 54 3.12 -3.96 -20.87
N VAL A 55 2.50 -3.37 -19.85
CA VAL A 55 1.98 -4.12 -18.69
C VAL A 55 0.83 -5.04 -19.12
N ILE A 56 -0.09 -4.54 -19.95
CA ILE A 56 -1.18 -5.34 -20.53
C ILE A 56 -0.60 -6.49 -21.36
N ASP A 57 0.39 -6.22 -22.21
CA ASP A 57 1.05 -7.24 -23.02
C ASP A 57 1.77 -8.30 -22.18
N ALA A 58 2.44 -7.90 -21.09
CA ALA A 58 3.09 -8.84 -20.16
C ALA A 58 2.06 -9.74 -19.46
N ILE A 59 0.94 -9.17 -19.01
CA ILE A 59 -0.18 -9.93 -18.44
C ILE A 59 -0.75 -10.91 -19.47
N HIS A 60 -0.98 -10.44 -20.71
CA HIS A 60 -1.48 -11.26 -21.80
C HIS A 60 -0.54 -12.43 -22.11
N GLY A 61 0.76 -12.14 -22.27
CA GLY A 61 1.79 -13.13 -22.56
C GLY A 61 1.86 -14.21 -21.48
N HIS A 62 1.88 -13.81 -20.20
CA HIS A 62 1.87 -14.74 -19.06
C HIS A 62 0.60 -15.60 -19.02
N ALA A 63 -0.57 -14.96 -19.06
CA ALA A 63 -1.86 -15.66 -19.06
C ALA A 63 -1.94 -16.69 -20.20
N LYS A 64 -1.56 -16.29 -21.43
CA LYS A 64 -1.55 -17.19 -22.58
C LYS A 64 -0.55 -18.33 -22.43
N ALA A 65 0.63 -18.07 -21.88
CA ALA A 65 1.63 -19.11 -21.57
C ALA A 65 1.10 -20.14 -20.54
N ARG A 66 0.16 -19.74 -19.67
CA ARG A 66 -0.55 -20.63 -18.74
C ARG A 66 -1.82 -21.26 -19.32
N GLY A 67 -2.14 -21.00 -20.59
CA GLY A 67 -3.34 -21.52 -21.25
C GLY A 67 -4.64 -20.84 -20.82
N ALA A 68 -4.56 -19.59 -20.36
CA ALA A 68 -5.70 -18.73 -20.07
C ALA A 68 -6.05 -17.84 -21.27
N THR A 69 -7.23 -17.23 -21.23
CA THR A 69 -7.68 -16.23 -22.22
C THR A 69 -7.76 -14.86 -21.56
N VAL A 70 -7.52 -13.80 -22.33
CA VAL A 70 -7.51 -12.43 -21.81
C VAL A 70 -8.47 -11.55 -22.59
N ARG A 71 -9.27 -10.78 -21.86
CA ARG A 71 -10.02 -9.62 -22.36
C ARG A 71 -9.54 -8.39 -21.64
N VAL A 72 -9.45 -7.28 -22.36
CA VAL A 72 -9.10 -5.98 -21.80
C VAL A 72 -10.29 -5.08 -21.99
N TYR A 73 -10.68 -4.39 -20.91
CA TYR A 73 -11.63 -3.30 -20.96
C TYR A 73 -10.93 -2.06 -20.42
N MET A 74 -10.89 -1.00 -21.21
CA MET A 74 -10.25 0.26 -20.86
C MET A 74 -11.32 1.35 -20.76
N GLU A 75 -11.46 1.96 -19.58
CA GLU A 75 -12.25 3.19 -19.45
C GLU A 75 -11.54 4.36 -20.15
N PRO A 76 -12.28 5.38 -20.64
CA PRO A 76 -11.70 6.57 -21.25
C PRO A 76 -11.04 7.51 -20.24
N SER A 77 -11.11 7.21 -18.94
CA SER A 77 -10.57 8.02 -17.85
C SER A 77 -9.96 7.11 -16.77
N SER A 78 -8.89 7.58 -16.13
CA SER A 78 -8.33 6.98 -14.91
C SER A 78 -9.22 7.17 -13.69
N ARG A 79 -10.13 8.15 -13.74
CA ARG A 79 -11.07 8.48 -12.66
C ARG A 79 -12.34 7.65 -12.74
N VAL A 80 -12.19 6.35 -12.51
CA VAL A 80 -13.31 5.41 -12.48
C VAL A 80 -13.91 5.38 -11.07
N THR A 81 -15.03 6.09 -10.87
CA THR A 81 -15.65 6.26 -9.54
C THR A 81 -16.63 5.14 -9.16
N GLY A 82 -16.96 4.25 -10.10
CA GLY A 82 -17.85 3.13 -9.88
C GLY A 82 -17.75 2.12 -11.02
N ILE A 83 -18.17 0.88 -10.79
CA ILE A 83 -18.15 -0.16 -11.83
C ILE A 83 -19.23 0.13 -12.88
N PRO A 84 -18.87 0.41 -14.15
CA PRO A 84 -19.85 0.70 -15.18
C PRO A 84 -20.77 -0.50 -15.45
N GLU A 85 -22.06 -0.26 -15.66
CA GLU A 85 -23.05 -1.33 -15.90
C GLU A 85 -22.66 -2.23 -17.08
N VAL A 86 -22.09 -1.65 -18.14
CA VAL A 86 -21.63 -2.38 -19.34
C VAL A 86 -20.50 -3.37 -19.05
N VAL A 87 -19.74 -3.16 -17.97
CA VAL A 87 -18.61 -4.01 -17.56
C VAL A 87 -19.06 -5.16 -16.66
N GLN A 88 -20.17 -5.01 -15.94
CA GLN A 88 -20.65 -6.03 -14.99
C GLN A 88 -20.81 -7.43 -15.63
N PRO A 89 -21.36 -7.59 -16.86
CA PRO A 89 -21.42 -8.90 -17.51
C PRO A 89 -20.04 -9.51 -17.82
N LEU A 90 -19.05 -8.67 -18.18
CA LEU A 90 -17.67 -9.13 -18.40
C LEU A 90 -17.05 -9.60 -17.09
N LEU A 91 -17.26 -8.84 -16.02
CA LEU A 91 -16.82 -9.19 -14.67
C LEU A 91 -17.46 -10.47 -14.16
N ALA A 92 -18.77 -10.66 -14.34
CA ALA A 92 -19.48 -11.86 -13.89
C ALA A 92 -18.96 -13.14 -14.56
N ARG A 93 -18.46 -13.03 -15.80
CA ARG A 93 -17.95 -14.15 -16.59
C ARG A 93 -16.49 -14.50 -16.30
N ALA A 94 -15.68 -13.51 -15.92
CA ALA A 94 -14.26 -13.72 -15.65
C ALA A 94 -14.04 -14.68 -14.46
N SER A 95 -13.03 -15.54 -14.52
CA SER A 95 -12.56 -16.30 -13.36
C SER A 95 -11.45 -15.57 -12.60
N PHE A 96 -10.76 -14.66 -13.30
CA PHE A 96 -9.63 -13.90 -12.78
C PHE A 96 -9.71 -12.44 -13.24
N VAL A 97 -9.45 -11.50 -12.34
CA VAL A 97 -9.46 -10.07 -12.66
C VAL A 97 -8.14 -9.41 -12.30
N VAL A 98 -7.58 -8.65 -13.23
CA VAL A 98 -6.48 -7.71 -12.98
C VAL A 98 -7.06 -6.30 -13.07
N SER A 99 -6.83 -5.46 -12.05
CA SER A 99 -7.51 -4.15 -11.98
C SER A 99 -6.56 -3.02 -11.62
N THR A 100 -6.63 -1.92 -12.38
CA THR A 100 -6.10 -0.61 -11.97
C THR A 100 -7.13 0.24 -11.20
N TRP A 101 -8.43 -0.03 -11.31
CA TRP A 101 -9.50 0.89 -10.89
C TRP A 101 -9.74 0.94 -9.39
N PHE A 102 -9.57 2.10 -8.77
CA PHE A 102 -9.74 2.29 -7.33
C PHE A 102 -11.13 1.82 -6.84
N CYS A 103 -12.20 2.17 -7.55
CA CYS A 103 -13.57 1.80 -7.16
C CYS A 103 -13.79 0.28 -6.98
N SER A 104 -13.01 -0.57 -7.65
CA SER A 104 -13.18 -2.03 -7.58
C SER A 104 -12.79 -2.64 -6.23
N VAL A 105 -12.10 -1.92 -5.34
CA VAL A 105 -11.63 -2.47 -4.05
C VAL A 105 -12.82 -2.82 -3.16
N PHE A 106 -13.74 -1.86 -2.97
CA PHE A 106 -14.88 -1.96 -2.05
C PHE A 106 -16.25 -2.02 -2.75
N ASP A 107 -16.28 -2.08 -4.09
CA ASP A 107 -17.52 -2.23 -4.84
C ASP A 107 -18.29 -3.51 -4.40
N PRO A 108 -19.57 -3.40 -4.00
CA PRO A 108 -20.35 -4.53 -3.51
C PRO A 108 -20.49 -5.69 -4.50
N PHE A 109 -20.58 -5.38 -5.80
CA PHE A 109 -20.67 -6.39 -6.84
C PHE A 109 -19.35 -7.15 -6.97
N CYS A 110 -18.21 -6.45 -7.03
CA CYS A 110 -16.88 -7.08 -7.04
C CYS A 110 -16.63 -7.93 -5.77
N LEU A 111 -16.98 -7.42 -4.59
CA LEU A 111 -16.87 -8.18 -3.34
C LEU A 111 -17.72 -9.45 -3.36
N SER A 112 -18.92 -9.40 -3.95
CA SER A 112 -19.78 -10.59 -4.11
C SER A 112 -19.16 -11.65 -5.02
N LEU A 113 -18.44 -11.24 -6.07
CA LEU A 113 -17.78 -12.16 -7.00
C LEU A 113 -16.55 -12.82 -6.36
N ARG A 114 -15.79 -12.07 -5.56
CA ARG A 114 -14.68 -12.64 -4.75
C ARG A 114 -15.18 -13.69 -3.78
N LYS A 115 -16.30 -13.44 -3.09
CA LYS A 115 -16.95 -14.43 -2.21
C LYS A 115 -17.40 -15.71 -2.95
N LYS A 116 -17.63 -15.63 -4.26
CA LYS A 116 -17.95 -16.77 -5.14
C LYS A 116 -16.72 -17.47 -5.73
N GLY A 117 -15.51 -17.05 -5.34
CA GLY A 117 -14.26 -17.68 -5.75
C GLY A 117 -13.48 -16.94 -6.84
N GLN A 118 -13.99 -15.82 -7.39
CA GLN A 118 -13.25 -15.05 -8.39
C GLN A 118 -11.96 -14.48 -7.78
N ARG A 119 -10.84 -14.65 -8.48
CA ARG A 119 -9.49 -14.26 -8.02
C ARG A 119 -9.07 -12.91 -8.56
N TRP A 120 -8.41 -12.09 -7.75
CA TRP A 120 -8.12 -10.70 -8.09
C TRP A 120 -6.67 -10.30 -7.79
N VAL A 121 -6.06 -9.59 -8.74
CA VAL A 121 -4.79 -8.87 -8.55
C VAL A 121 -5.00 -7.39 -8.83
N LYS A 122 -4.72 -6.56 -7.83
CA LYS A 122 -4.71 -5.10 -7.94
C LYS A 122 -3.32 -4.64 -8.37
N ILE A 123 -3.24 -3.76 -9.37
CA ILE A 123 -1.96 -3.25 -9.92
C ILE A 123 -1.83 -1.72 -9.81
N THR A 124 -2.39 -1.09 -8.77
CA THR A 124 -2.28 0.38 -8.55
C THR A 124 -0.84 0.87 -8.63
N TYR A 125 0.09 0.10 -8.08
CA TYR A 125 1.52 0.45 -7.99
C TYR A 125 2.35 -0.09 -9.14
N PHE A 126 1.78 -0.89 -10.04
CA PHE A 126 2.47 -1.51 -11.17
C PHE A 126 1.87 -1.04 -12.50
N ARG A 127 2.07 0.26 -12.77
CA ARG A 127 1.49 0.94 -13.94
C ARG A 127 2.47 1.12 -15.10
N ASN A 128 3.74 0.84 -14.88
CA ASN A 128 4.83 0.90 -15.85
C ASN A 128 5.62 -0.41 -15.80
N LEU A 129 5.86 -1.05 -16.95
CA LEU A 129 6.60 -2.30 -17.02
C LEU A 129 8.04 -2.16 -16.50
N ASP A 130 8.63 -0.97 -16.61
CA ASP A 130 10.00 -0.69 -16.16
C ASP A 130 10.16 -0.84 -14.63
N LEU A 131 9.05 -0.86 -13.89
CA LEU A 131 9.06 -1.17 -12.45
C LEU A 131 9.63 -2.57 -12.15
N LEU A 132 9.64 -3.50 -13.11
CA LEU A 132 10.31 -4.80 -12.96
C LEU A 132 11.83 -4.68 -12.76
N HIS A 133 12.44 -3.55 -13.11
CA HIS A 133 13.87 -3.29 -12.90
C HIS A 133 14.17 -2.70 -11.52
N THR A 134 13.15 -2.48 -10.69
CA THR A 134 13.32 -1.87 -9.37
C THR A 134 13.69 -2.91 -8.30
N PRO A 135 14.39 -2.50 -7.23
CA PRO A 135 14.71 -3.38 -6.10
C PRO A 135 13.48 -4.02 -5.45
N GLN A 136 12.38 -3.28 -5.31
CA GLN A 136 11.14 -3.78 -4.71
C GLN A 136 10.43 -4.86 -5.54
N ALA A 137 10.59 -4.85 -6.88
CA ALA A 137 9.99 -5.88 -7.73
C ALA A 137 10.64 -7.25 -7.54
N ARG A 138 11.92 -7.29 -7.17
CA ARG A 138 12.70 -8.52 -6.94
C ARG A 138 12.80 -8.96 -5.48
N PHE A 139 12.22 -8.21 -4.54
CA PHE A 139 12.21 -8.61 -3.14
C PHE A 139 11.34 -9.87 -2.95
N PRO A 140 11.79 -10.92 -2.24
CA PRO A 140 11.04 -12.18 -2.14
C PRO A 140 9.63 -11.99 -1.58
N ILE A 141 8.60 -12.35 -2.36
CA ILE A 141 7.20 -12.14 -1.94
C ILE A 141 6.83 -12.97 -0.71
N ASP A 142 7.41 -14.15 -0.53
CA ASP A 142 7.13 -14.99 0.64
C ASP A 142 7.62 -14.33 1.94
N LEU A 143 8.76 -13.62 1.85
CA LEU A 143 9.35 -12.88 2.95
C LEU A 143 8.51 -11.66 3.32
N VAL A 144 7.87 -10.98 2.36
CA VAL A 144 6.87 -9.94 2.67
C VAL A 144 5.71 -10.52 3.50
N GLY A 145 5.24 -11.71 3.12
CA GLY A 145 4.19 -12.42 3.85
C GLY A 145 4.61 -12.77 5.29
N GLU A 146 5.87 -13.15 5.48
CA GLU A 146 6.40 -13.48 6.81
C GLU A 146 6.57 -12.24 7.70
N ILE A 147 7.13 -11.15 7.16
CA ILE A 147 7.19 -9.86 7.85
C ILE A 147 5.78 -9.42 8.27
N THR A 148 4.78 -9.64 7.40
CA THR A 148 3.39 -9.32 7.72
C THR A 148 2.85 -10.15 8.88
N ARG A 149 3.09 -11.46 8.88
CA ARG A 149 2.65 -12.37 9.96
C ARG A 149 3.33 -12.05 11.29
N CYS A 150 4.64 -11.82 11.30
CA CYS A 150 5.37 -11.46 12.52
C CYS A 150 4.94 -10.08 13.06
N THR A 151 4.56 -9.13 12.19
CA THR A 151 3.92 -7.89 12.65
C THR A 151 2.54 -8.16 13.26
N ALA A 152 1.71 -9.02 12.65
CA ALA A 152 0.39 -9.36 13.17
C ALA A 152 0.45 -10.03 14.56
N GLN A 153 1.45 -10.87 14.80
CA GLN A 153 1.68 -11.54 16.09
C GLN A 153 1.96 -10.56 17.23
N ARG A 154 2.41 -9.32 16.93
CA ARG A 154 2.66 -8.29 17.93
C ARG A 154 1.40 -7.60 18.42
N TYR A 155 0.25 -7.80 17.79
CA TYR A 155 -1.03 -7.31 18.30
C TYR A 155 -1.50 -8.14 19.49
N PRO A 156 -1.84 -7.52 20.64
CA PRO A 156 -2.42 -8.25 21.78
C PRO A 156 -3.67 -9.05 21.36
N GLN A 157 -3.84 -10.22 21.95
CA GLN A 157 -4.99 -11.10 21.70
C GLN A 157 -5.86 -11.20 22.96
N GLY A 158 -7.18 -11.16 22.78
CA GLY A 158 -8.15 -11.39 23.87
C GLY A 158 -8.28 -10.26 24.89
N THR A 159 -7.63 -9.12 24.68
CA THR A 159 -7.75 -7.92 25.53
C THR A 159 -7.94 -6.68 24.67
N ASP A 160 -8.58 -5.66 25.24
CA ASP A 160 -8.57 -4.31 24.69
C ASP A 160 -7.16 -3.71 24.77
N PHE A 161 -6.81 -2.87 23.80
CA PHE A 161 -5.58 -2.09 23.78
C PHE A 161 -5.74 -0.85 22.88
N ASP A 162 -4.79 0.08 22.96
CA ASP A 162 -4.69 1.19 22.00
C ASP A 162 -3.54 0.92 21.03
N LEU A 163 -3.78 1.20 19.74
CA LEU A 163 -2.71 1.55 18.81
C LEU A 163 -2.33 3.00 19.06
N HIS A 164 -1.08 3.23 19.45
CA HIS A 164 -0.57 4.56 19.81
C HIS A 164 0.55 4.98 18.86
N PHE A 165 0.33 6.08 18.16
CA PHE A 165 1.25 6.67 17.19
C PHE A 165 1.90 7.91 17.81
N THR A 166 3.23 7.92 17.89
CA THR A 166 4.01 9.05 18.41
C THR A 166 5.23 9.35 17.55
N ASP A 167 5.69 10.61 17.53
CA ASP A 167 6.94 10.99 16.89
C ASP A 167 7.59 12.21 17.56
N GLU A 168 8.78 12.59 17.12
CA GLU A 168 9.51 13.76 17.63
C GLU A 168 8.89 15.11 17.22
N ARG A 169 8.04 15.13 16.18
CA ARG A 169 7.32 16.34 15.75
C ARG A 169 6.20 16.70 16.73
N GLY A 170 5.75 15.70 17.50
CA GLY A 170 4.74 15.84 18.56
C GLY A 170 3.44 15.14 18.22
N SER A 171 3.42 14.23 17.23
CA SER A 171 2.25 13.38 17.00
C SER A 171 1.96 12.58 18.27
N ASP A 172 0.69 12.53 18.64
CA ASP A 172 0.17 11.71 19.73
C ASP A 172 -1.27 11.36 19.34
N PHE A 173 -1.43 10.24 18.64
CA PHE A 173 -2.72 9.78 18.13
C PHE A 173 -2.99 8.36 18.58
N ARG A 174 -4.22 8.08 19.00
CA ARG A 174 -4.64 6.76 19.51
C ARG A 174 -5.85 6.24 18.76
N ILE A 175 -5.83 4.95 18.46
CA ILE A 175 -6.97 4.16 17.97
C ILE A 175 -7.22 3.00 18.94
N GLY A 176 -8.40 2.96 19.56
CA GLY A 176 -8.80 1.88 20.44
C GLY A 176 -9.17 0.61 19.66
N PHE A 177 -8.67 -0.53 20.12
CA PHE A 177 -8.98 -1.86 19.60
C PHE A 177 -9.67 -2.71 20.65
N THR A 178 -10.74 -3.38 20.23
CA THR A 178 -11.33 -4.51 20.95
C THR A 178 -10.73 -5.83 20.42
N PRO A 179 -10.87 -6.94 21.17
CA PRO A 179 -10.51 -8.28 20.68
C PRO A 179 -11.18 -8.62 19.34
N GLU A 180 -12.46 -8.29 19.18
CA GLU A 180 -13.19 -8.54 17.94
C GLU A 180 -12.60 -7.73 16.78
N MET A 181 -12.28 -6.45 16.99
CA MET A 181 -11.67 -5.62 15.96
C MET A 181 -10.34 -6.18 15.47
N ARG A 182 -9.50 -6.60 16.42
CA ARG A 182 -8.20 -7.24 16.15
C ARG A 182 -8.39 -8.52 15.32
N ASP A 183 -9.32 -9.38 15.72
CA ASP A 183 -9.55 -10.65 15.01
C ASP A 183 -10.15 -10.42 13.61
N ASN A 184 -11.08 -9.48 13.46
CA ASN A 184 -11.64 -9.14 12.14
C ASN A 184 -10.55 -8.67 11.17
N GLN A 185 -9.71 -7.73 11.62
CA GLN A 185 -8.64 -7.17 10.80
C GLN A 185 -7.60 -8.22 10.42
N LEU A 186 -7.09 -8.98 11.40
CA LEU A 186 -5.99 -9.91 11.19
C LEU A 186 -6.39 -11.18 10.42
N ASN A 187 -7.70 -11.46 10.30
CA ASN A 187 -8.22 -12.54 9.46
C ASN A 187 -8.27 -12.20 7.95
N THR A 188 -8.00 -10.95 7.56
CA THR A 188 -7.98 -10.56 6.14
C THR A 188 -6.82 -11.21 5.38
N ASN A 189 -6.96 -11.40 4.06
CA ASN A 189 -5.91 -11.98 3.22
C ASN A 189 -4.57 -11.23 3.32
N ARG A 190 -4.63 -9.90 3.44
CA ARG A 190 -3.46 -9.05 3.57
C ARG A 190 -2.68 -9.39 4.84
N TRP A 191 -3.35 -9.41 5.99
CA TRP A 191 -2.74 -9.75 7.29
C TRP A 191 -2.32 -11.21 7.43
N ARG A 192 -2.95 -12.14 6.70
CA ARG A 192 -2.48 -13.54 6.60
C ARG A 192 -1.16 -13.69 5.82
N GLY A 193 -0.65 -12.60 5.23
CA GLY A 193 0.59 -12.60 4.45
C GLY A 193 0.47 -13.36 3.13
N LYS A 194 -0.70 -13.32 2.49
CA LYS A 194 -0.95 -13.92 1.18
C LYS A 194 -0.53 -12.97 0.08
N MET A 195 0.49 -13.37 -0.68
CA MET A 195 1.11 -12.54 -1.74
C MET A 195 0.86 -13.08 -3.16
N THR A 196 0.12 -14.18 -3.27
CA THR A 196 -0.21 -14.85 -4.54
C THR A 196 -1.72 -14.99 -4.71
N ALA A 197 -2.17 -14.94 -5.96
CA ALA A 197 -3.56 -15.15 -6.33
C ALA A 197 -3.88 -16.65 -6.55
N GLU A 198 -3.36 -17.53 -5.70
CA GLU A 198 -3.50 -18.98 -5.85
C GLU A 198 -4.79 -19.54 -5.24
N GLU A 199 -5.40 -18.85 -4.28
CA GLU A 199 -6.62 -19.30 -3.59
C GLU A 199 -7.87 -18.73 -4.25
N ASP A 200 -8.96 -19.50 -4.30
CA ASP A 200 -10.24 -18.99 -4.80
C ASP A 200 -10.75 -17.85 -3.91
N GLY A 201 -11.24 -16.78 -4.52
CA GLY A 201 -11.71 -15.58 -3.82
C GLY A 201 -10.61 -14.67 -3.28
N CYS A 202 -9.35 -14.94 -3.60
CA CYS A 202 -8.24 -14.09 -3.20
C CYS A 202 -8.33 -12.67 -3.80
N TYR A 203 -7.74 -11.73 -3.08
CA TYR A 203 -7.50 -10.35 -3.50
C TYR A 203 -6.13 -9.95 -2.99
N VAL A 204 -5.19 -9.72 -3.90
CA VAL A 204 -3.80 -9.36 -3.58
C VAL A 204 -3.36 -8.16 -4.41
N HIS A 205 -2.30 -7.46 -3.96
CA HIS A 205 -1.70 -6.34 -4.68
C HIS A 205 -0.40 -6.79 -5.33
N TYR A 206 -0.17 -6.37 -6.57
CA TYR A 206 1.10 -6.54 -7.26
C TYR A 206 1.87 -5.23 -7.42
N LEU A 207 3.19 -5.42 -7.53
CA LEU A 207 4.24 -4.82 -6.71
C LEU A 207 3.90 -4.89 -5.22
N ALA A 208 4.43 -5.92 -4.54
CA ALA A 208 4.27 -6.19 -3.12
C ALA A 208 4.94 -5.11 -2.24
N SER A 209 4.52 -3.87 -2.39
CA SER A 209 5.03 -2.68 -1.73
C SER A 209 4.01 -2.18 -0.71
N HIS A 210 2.73 -2.10 -1.13
CA HIS A 210 1.61 -1.77 -0.27
C HIS A 210 1.16 -2.95 0.58
N GLY A 211 1.44 -2.89 1.88
CA GLY A 211 0.99 -3.88 2.86
C GLY A 211 -0.26 -3.44 3.62
N PRO A 212 -0.75 -4.27 4.54
CA PRO A 212 -1.96 -3.96 5.29
C PRO A 212 -1.83 -2.71 6.15
N ASN A 213 -2.96 -2.04 6.38
CA ASN A 213 -3.02 -0.89 7.27
C ASN A 213 -3.03 -1.35 8.72
N LEU A 214 -2.32 -0.62 9.60
CA LEU A 214 -2.27 -0.93 11.03
C LEU A 214 -3.66 -0.85 11.68
N TRP A 215 -4.52 0.03 11.17
CA TRP A 215 -5.97 0.01 11.32
C TRP A 215 -6.64 0.33 9.98
N ASP A 216 -7.74 -0.37 9.66
CA ASP A 216 -8.68 0.03 8.62
C ASP A 216 -10.10 -0.42 9.00
N HIS A 217 -11.08 -0.07 8.17
CA HIS A 217 -12.48 -0.42 8.40
C HIS A 217 -12.78 -1.93 8.36
N ASN A 218 -11.85 -2.80 7.92
CA ASN A 218 -12.05 -4.26 8.05
C ASN A 218 -12.09 -4.67 9.52
N SER A 219 -11.45 -3.90 10.42
CA SER A 219 -11.57 -4.10 11.88
C SER A 219 -13.03 -4.09 12.35
N VAL A 220 -13.89 -3.32 11.70
CA VAL A 220 -15.34 -3.25 11.97
C VAL A 220 -16.18 -3.88 10.85
N LYS A 221 -15.61 -4.81 10.08
CA LYS A 221 -16.29 -5.51 8.96
C LYS A 221 -16.92 -4.56 7.93
N ASN A 222 -16.32 -3.38 7.74
CA ASN A 222 -16.78 -2.31 6.86
C ASN A 222 -18.12 -1.69 7.30
N ASP A 223 -18.57 -1.93 8.54
CA ASP A 223 -19.73 -1.25 9.12
C ASP A 223 -19.30 0.11 9.67
N MET A 224 -19.37 1.11 8.79
CA MET A 224 -19.00 2.49 9.09
C MET A 224 -19.97 3.18 10.08
N SER A 225 -20.98 2.49 10.60
CA SER A 225 -21.80 2.97 11.72
C SER A 225 -21.21 2.62 13.10
N VAL A 226 -20.30 1.66 13.15
CA VAL A 226 -19.57 1.30 14.38
C VAL A 226 -18.52 2.37 14.64
N ALA A 227 -18.70 3.11 15.74
CA ALA A 227 -17.75 4.15 16.13
C ALA A 227 -16.47 3.54 16.68
N THR A 228 -15.32 3.88 16.07
CA THR A 228 -14.01 3.55 16.62
C THR A 228 -13.55 4.66 17.56
N ARG A 229 -13.05 4.28 18.75
CA ARG A 229 -12.48 5.26 19.69
C ARG A 229 -11.17 5.79 19.13
N MET A 230 -11.18 7.03 18.65
CA MET A 230 -9.99 7.70 18.12
C MET A 230 -9.86 9.10 18.70
N SER A 231 -8.63 9.53 18.93
CA SER A 231 -8.35 10.88 19.42
C SER A 231 -6.88 11.22 19.29
N GLY A 232 -6.60 12.51 19.14
CA GLY A 232 -5.24 13.04 19.23
C GLY A 232 -4.86 13.89 18.03
N VAL A 233 -3.57 13.97 17.75
CA VAL A 233 -3.00 14.83 16.70
C VAL A 233 -1.93 14.10 15.91
N LEU A 234 -1.93 14.33 14.61
CA LEU A 234 -0.87 13.93 13.69
C LEU A 234 -0.15 15.17 13.16
N TYR A 235 1.17 15.11 13.05
CA TYR A 235 2.01 16.15 12.43
C TYR A 235 2.68 15.62 11.16
N PRO A 236 1.93 15.42 10.06
CA PRO A 236 2.46 14.83 8.84
C PRO A 236 3.70 15.56 8.33
N GLN A 237 4.64 14.80 7.76
CA GLN A 237 5.77 15.33 7.01
C GLN A 237 5.36 15.68 5.58
N TRP A 238 4.37 15.01 5.02
CA TRP A 238 3.98 15.18 3.62
C TRP A 238 2.53 14.73 3.40
N ALA A 239 1.98 14.99 2.22
CA ALA A 239 0.70 14.48 1.78
C ALA A 239 0.72 14.26 0.26
N VAL A 240 -0.06 13.28 -0.20
CA VAL A 240 -0.18 13.00 -1.64
C VAL A 240 -0.77 14.22 -2.36
N GLY A 241 -0.20 14.57 -3.52
CA GLY A 241 -0.56 15.78 -4.26
C GLY A 241 0.25 17.03 -3.92
N PHE A 242 1.22 16.94 -3.00
CA PHE A 242 2.18 18.01 -2.73
C PHE A 242 3.56 17.63 -3.28
N ALA A 243 4.26 18.59 -3.90
CA ALA A 243 5.51 18.32 -4.61
C ALA A 243 6.70 18.02 -3.68
N GLU A 244 6.69 18.55 -2.45
CA GLU A 244 7.75 18.38 -1.47
C GLU A 244 7.18 18.23 -0.04
N PRO A 245 7.94 17.63 0.90
CA PRO A 245 7.57 17.59 2.31
C PRO A 245 7.32 18.99 2.90
N PHE A 246 6.41 19.07 3.87
CA PHE A 246 6.04 20.31 4.53
C PHE A 246 7.21 20.88 5.35
N LYS A 247 7.52 22.15 5.10
CA LYS A 247 8.51 22.90 5.90
C LYS A 247 7.94 23.28 7.27
N GLU A 248 6.69 23.70 7.30
CA GLU A 248 5.97 23.97 8.54
C GLU A 248 5.58 22.65 9.23
N ARG A 249 5.57 22.68 10.56
CA ARG A 249 4.95 21.66 11.38
C ARG A 249 3.43 21.89 11.45
N ILE A 250 2.71 21.32 10.50
CA ILE A 250 1.24 21.40 10.39
C ILE A 250 0.62 20.31 11.26
N GLY A 251 -0.30 20.66 12.16
CA GLY A 251 -0.99 19.70 13.04
C GLY A 251 -2.41 19.41 12.55
N VAL A 252 -2.77 18.13 12.50
CA VAL A 252 -4.11 17.64 12.12
C VAL A 252 -4.74 16.94 13.32
N PHE A 253 -5.82 17.51 13.84
CA PHE A 253 -6.44 17.09 15.11
C PHE A 253 -7.71 16.30 14.86
N PHE A 254 -7.85 15.19 15.59
CA PHE A 254 -8.95 14.25 15.46
C PHE A 254 -9.86 14.27 16.70
N GLU A 255 -11.17 14.33 16.45
CA GLU A 255 -12.21 14.10 17.44
C GLU A 255 -13.04 12.89 16.98
N GLY A 256 -12.82 11.74 17.62
CA GLY A 256 -13.25 10.47 17.04
C GLY A 256 -12.55 10.23 15.71
N GLU A 257 -13.29 9.72 14.74
CA GLU A 257 -12.78 9.42 13.40
C GLU A 257 -12.68 10.65 12.49
N TYR A 258 -13.09 11.84 12.96
CA TYR A 258 -13.21 13.04 12.15
C TYR A 258 -12.16 14.08 12.50
N ILE A 259 -11.70 14.80 11.48
CA ILE A 259 -10.75 15.91 11.65
C ILE A 259 -11.52 17.15 12.11
N SER A 260 -11.18 17.65 13.30
CA SER A 260 -11.84 18.82 13.92
C SER A 260 -11.07 20.11 13.68
N HIS A 261 -9.74 20.05 13.52
CA HIS A 261 -8.89 21.22 13.37
C HIS A 261 -7.61 20.93 12.58
N VAL A 262 -7.11 21.94 11.86
CA VAL A 262 -5.79 21.95 11.22
C VAL A 262 -5.05 23.24 11.61
N SER A 263 -3.90 23.09 12.29
CA SER A 263 -3.03 24.19 12.72
C SER A 263 -1.94 24.50 11.70
N GLY A 264 -1.32 25.68 11.79
CA GLY A 264 -0.30 26.17 10.86
C GLY A 264 -0.77 27.38 10.06
N GLU A 265 0.20 28.13 9.53
CA GLU A 265 -0.03 29.43 8.89
C GLU A 265 0.36 29.45 7.40
N THR A 266 1.15 28.48 6.92
CA THR A 266 1.59 28.46 5.52
C THR A 266 0.45 28.16 4.55
N GLU A 267 0.71 28.38 3.25
CA GLU A 267 -0.23 28.05 2.18
C GLU A 267 -0.63 26.58 2.21
N GLU A 268 0.31 25.67 2.46
CA GLU A 268 0.02 24.23 2.59
C GLU A 268 -0.91 23.95 3.78
N ALA A 269 -0.72 24.63 4.92
CA ALA A 269 -1.61 24.49 6.08
C ALA A 269 -3.02 24.99 5.77
N GLN A 270 -3.15 26.08 5.00
CA GLN A 270 -4.44 26.61 4.54
C GLN A 270 -5.13 25.63 3.60
N LEU A 271 -4.41 25.06 2.62
CA LEU A 271 -4.94 24.05 1.71
C LEU A 271 -5.39 22.80 2.46
N LEU A 272 -4.58 22.28 3.38
CA LEU A 272 -4.95 21.13 4.20
C LEU A 272 -6.17 21.43 5.07
N ARG A 273 -6.28 22.63 5.64
CA ARG A 273 -7.46 23.04 6.41
C ARG A 273 -8.73 23.03 5.57
N GLU A 274 -8.68 23.54 4.35
CA GLU A 274 -9.81 23.56 3.42
C GLU A 274 -10.24 22.15 2.98
N MET A 275 -9.27 21.25 2.80
CA MET A 275 -9.54 19.87 2.34
C MET A 275 -10.02 18.97 3.48
N LEU A 276 -9.33 19.00 4.62
CA LEU A 276 -9.39 17.94 5.64
C LEU A 276 -10.47 18.12 6.70
N ILE A 277 -10.85 19.35 7.08
CA ILE A 277 -11.78 19.55 8.20
C ILE A 277 -13.13 18.87 7.91
N GLY A 278 -13.60 18.07 8.86
CA GLY A 278 -14.78 17.22 8.75
C GLY A 278 -14.56 15.92 7.98
N GLY A 279 -13.40 15.74 7.35
CA GLY A 279 -13.01 14.48 6.73
C GLY A 279 -12.84 13.36 7.75
N ARG A 280 -13.04 12.12 7.30
CA ARG A 280 -13.04 10.92 8.14
C ARG A 280 -11.80 10.08 7.85
N LEU A 281 -11.12 9.62 8.89
CA LEU A 281 -10.06 8.61 8.77
C LEU A 281 -10.66 7.28 8.31
N ILE A 282 -10.15 6.74 7.20
CA ILE A 282 -10.53 5.43 6.69
C ILE A 282 -9.38 4.42 6.74
N GLU A 283 -8.14 4.92 6.76
CA GLU A 283 -6.92 4.12 6.82
C GLU A 283 -5.96 4.70 7.86
N GLY A 284 -5.72 3.97 8.94
CA GLY A 284 -4.93 4.42 10.09
C GLY A 284 -3.57 3.73 10.08
N GLY A 285 -2.53 4.47 9.69
CA GLY A 285 -1.17 3.93 9.63
C GLY A 285 -1.03 2.85 8.55
N GLY A 286 -1.48 3.13 7.33
CA GLY A 286 -1.12 2.33 6.17
C GLY A 286 0.40 2.24 6.02
N CYS A 287 0.93 1.03 5.80
CA CYS A 287 2.37 0.77 5.84
C CYS A 287 2.77 -0.26 4.78
N GLY A 288 3.98 -0.13 4.26
CA GLY A 288 4.59 -1.16 3.43
C GLY A 288 5.32 -2.24 4.22
N PHE A 289 5.58 -3.37 3.57
CA PHE A 289 6.24 -4.54 4.19
C PHE A 289 7.41 -5.06 3.34
N ASN A 290 7.85 -4.26 2.36
CA ASN A 290 8.95 -4.56 1.46
C ASN A 290 10.09 -3.56 1.69
N PRO A 291 11.19 -3.96 2.37
CA PRO A 291 12.32 -3.08 2.71
C PRO A 291 13.01 -2.43 1.52
N LYS A 292 12.72 -2.89 0.29
CA LYS A 292 13.28 -2.34 -0.94
C LYS A 292 12.39 -1.28 -1.58
N ALA A 293 11.19 -1.04 -1.03
CA ALA A 293 10.35 0.04 -1.46
C ALA A 293 10.94 1.40 -1.04
N PRO A 294 10.95 2.40 -1.94
CA PRO A 294 11.50 3.71 -1.65
C PRO A 294 10.69 4.43 -0.57
N ARG A 295 11.37 4.92 0.45
CA ARG A 295 10.76 5.60 1.61
C ARG A 295 10.17 6.98 1.31
N HIS A 296 10.75 7.70 0.36
CA HIS A 296 10.33 9.07 0.01
C HIS A 296 9.54 9.13 -1.30
N THR A 297 8.95 8.00 -1.72
CA THR A 297 8.01 7.97 -2.83
C THR A 297 6.63 7.70 -2.26
N ILE A 298 5.78 8.72 -2.27
CA ILE A 298 4.48 8.69 -1.60
C ILE A 298 3.28 8.59 -2.55
N TYR A 299 3.49 8.69 -3.86
CA TYR A 299 2.44 8.52 -4.86
C TYR A 299 2.39 7.05 -5.31
N PRO A 300 1.20 6.49 -5.63
CA PRO A 300 -0.12 7.13 -5.61
C PRO A 300 -0.85 7.15 -4.26
N ALA A 301 -0.46 6.31 -3.30
CA ALA A 301 -1.14 6.18 -2.01
C ALA A 301 -0.13 5.95 -0.87
N GLY A 302 0.40 7.05 -0.34
CA GLY A 302 1.36 7.08 0.75
C GLY A 302 2.73 6.41 0.48
N SER A 303 3.61 6.49 1.49
CA SER A 303 4.87 5.75 1.45
C SER A 303 4.61 4.26 1.66
N ASN A 304 5.25 3.45 0.82
CA ASN A 304 5.17 1.99 0.85
C ASN A 304 6.46 1.33 1.38
N SER A 305 7.32 2.11 2.04
CA SER A 305 8.45 1.57 2.81
C SER A 305 7.98 1.06 4.17
N PRO A 306 8.51 -0.07 4.67
CA PRO A 306 8.34 -0.49 6.06
C PRO A 306 8.65 0.62 7.05
N GLY A 307 7.75 0.76 8.03
CA GLY A 307 7.86 1.72 9.13
C GLY A 307 7.48 3.16 8.76
N ALA A 308 7.34 3.49 7.48
CA ALA A 308 6.72 4.73 7.05
C ALA A 308 5.22 4.53 6.91
N LEU A 309 4.47 5.50 7.41
CA LEU A 309 3.02 5.44 7.57
C LEU A 309 2.32 6.42 6.64
N HIS A 310 1.13 6.05 6.20
CA HIS A 310 0.15 6.98 5.67
C HIS A 310 -1.18 6.88 6.42
N PHE A 311 -1.97 7.95 6.35
CA PHE A 311 -3.28 8.06 6.95
C PHE A 311 -4.25 8.56 5.89
N GLY A 312 -5.07 7.65 5.40
CA GLY A 312 -6.04 7.90 4.34
C GLY A 312 -7.30 8.53 4.91
N ILE A 313 -7.62 9.71 4.40
CA ILE A 313 -8.76 10.53 4.82
C ILE A 313 -9.75 10.64 3.66
N ASP A 314 -10.99 10.23 3.90
CA ASP A 314 -12.10 10.57 3.03
C ASP A 314 -12.63 11.95 3.39
N LEU A 315 -12.52 12.88 2.45
CA LEU A 315 -12.91 14.28 2.57
C LEU A 315 -14.44 14.44 2.51
N VAL A 316 -14.95 15.55 3.05
CA VAL A 316 -16.39 15.87 2.98
C VAL A 316 -16.88 16.15 1.55
N LYS A 317 -15.95 16.53 0.66
CA LYS A 317 -16.19 16.81 -0.76
C LYS A 317 -14.88 16.68 -1.54
N PRO A 318 -14.93 16.48 -2.87
CA PRO A 318 -13.74 16.53 -3.71
C PRO A 318 -12.90 17.80 -3.50
N ALA A 319 -11.59 17.64 -3.34
CA ALA A 319 -10.64 18.74 -3.20
C ALA A 319 -10.30 19.39 -4.54
N ASP A 320 -10.59 20.68 -4.69
CA ASP A 320 -10.27 21.42 -5.93
C ASP A 320 -8.76 21.57 -6.16
N TYR A 321 -7.95 21.66 -5.10
CA TYR A 321 -6.50 21.64 -5.20
C TYR A 321 -6.01 20.35 -5.88
N ILE A 322 -6.42 19.18 -5.37
CA ILE A 322 -6.06 17.87 -5.94
C ILE A 322 -6.51 17.77 -7.40
N ARG A 323 -7.73 18.20 -7.72
CA ARG A 323 -8.24 18.19 -9.11
C ARG A 323 -7.42 19.05 -10.07
N ARG A 324 -6.79 20.13 -9.58
CA ARG A 324 -5.91 20.99 -10.38
C ARG A 324 -4.50 20.41 -10.50
N THR A 325 -3.96 19.87 -9.41
CA THR A 325 -2.57 19.41 -9.34
C THR A 325 -2.38 17.99 -9.91
N MET A 326 -3.39 17.13 -9.77
CA MET A 326 -3.40 15.75 -10.27
C MET A 326 -4.74 15.45 -10.97
N PRO A 327 -5.02 16.07 -12.13
CA PRO A 327 -6.33 16.00 -12.80
C PRO A 327 -6.75 14.58 -13.21
N ASP A 328 -5.76 13.72 -13.47
CA ASP A 328 -5.94 12.33 -13.90
C ASP A 328 -5.55 11.32 -12.80
N TRP A 329 -5.51 11.74 -11.53
CA TRP A 329 -5.22 10.83 -10.43
C TRP A 329 -6.22 9.67 -10.39
N GLU A 330 -5.70 8.46 -10.21
CA GLU A 330 -6.44 7.20 -10.22
C GLU A 330 -7.33 7.03 -8.98
N GLU A 331 -7.01 7.74 -7.90
CA GLU A 331 -7.82 7.79 -6.69
C GLU A 331 -8.79 8.96 -6.76
N PRO A 332 -9.99 8.81 -6.16
CA PRO A 332 -10.97 9.88 -6.21
C PRO A 332 -10.41 11.10 -5.46
N PRO A 333 -10.64 12.35 -5.95
CA PRO A 333 -10.18 13.58 -5.29
C PRO A 333 -10.86 13.85 -3.94
N ILE A 334 -11.65 12.89 -3.45
CA ILE A 334 -12.24 12.86 -2.11
C ILE A 334 -11.35 12.06 -1.14
N HIS A 335 -10.25 11.46 -1.59
CA HIS A 335 -9.33 10.72 -0.75
C HIS A 335 -7.98 11.46 -0.69
N VAL A 336 -7.37 11.57 0.48
CA VAL A 336 -6.03 12.14 0.65
C VAL A 336 -5.26 11.37 1.70
N ASP A 337 -4.04 10.97 1.35
CA ASP A 337 -3.09 10.35 2.27
C ASP A 337 -2.15 11.37 2.88
N LEU A 338 -2.16 11.44 4.22
CA LEU A 338 -1.15 12.14 5.02
C LEU A 338 -0.02 11.19 5.38
N VAL A 339 1.24 11.61 5.27
CA VAL A 339 2.40 10.72 5.43
C VAL A 339 3.19 11.09 6.68
N ILE A 340 3.48 10.07 7.50
CA ILE A 340 4.44 10.15 8.60
C ILE A 340 5.57 9.16 8.41
N LEU A 341 6.81 9.62 8.37
CA LEU A 341 7.93 8.74 8.02
C LEU A 341 8.52 8.02 9.24
N ASP A 342 8.64 8.70 10.38
CA ASP A 342 9.51 8.34 11.51
C ASP A 342 8.75 8.07 12.82
N ALA A 343 7.47 7.68 12.73
CA ALA A 343 6.67 7.37 13.91
C ALA A 343 7.16 6.14 14.68
N THR A 344 6.96 6.16 15.98
CA THR A 344 6.89 4.98 16.85
C THR A 344 5.43 4.57 16.99
N VAL A 345 5.15 3.28 16.82
CA VAL A 345 3.80 2.71 16.97
C VAL A 345 3.83 1.56 17.95
N THR A 346 2.94 1.61 18.96
CA THR A 346 2.71 0.49 19.89
C THR A 346 1.29 -0.03 19.79
N ALA A 347 1.12 -1.34 19.98
CA ALA A 347 -0.16 -2.01 20.19
C ALA A 347 -0.21 -2.47 21.65
N GLY A 348 -0.87 -1.69 22.51
CA GLY A 348 -0.69 -1.80 23.95
C GLY A 348 0.79 -1.62 24.32
N ASN A 349 1.38 -2.61 24.98
CA ASN A 349 2.80 -2.58 25.38
C ASN A 349 3.76 -3.07 24.28
N ASN A 350 3.24 -3.62 23.18
CA ASN A 350 4.07 -4.22 22.14
C ASN A 350 4.46 -3.17 21.10
N ARG A 351 5.74 -3.13 20.72
CA ARG A 351 6.20 -2.22 19.67
C ARG A 351 6.05 -2.84 18.29
N LEU A 352 5.33 -2.13 17.42
CA LEU A 352 5.18 -2.47 16.00
C LEU A 352 6.24 -1.76 15.16
N ILE A 353 6.41 -0.46 15.39
CA ILE A 353 7.36 0.41 14.71
C ILE A 353 8.12 1.21 15.76
N ASP A 354 9.42 1.37 15.59
CA ASP A 354 10.29 2.17 16.46
C ASP A 354 10.99 3.24 15.62
N GLN A 355 10.60 4.51 15.79
CA GLN A 355 11.18 5.65 15.07
C GLN A 355 11.28 5.45 13.55
N GLY A 356 10.22 4.93 12.94
CA GLY A 356 10.16 4.63 11.50
C GLY A 356 10.79 3.30 11.07
N PHE A 357 11.26 2.46 12.00
CA PHE A 357 11.73 1.11 11.74
C PHE A 357 10.68 0.06 12.09
N LEU A 358 10.26 -0.76 11.12
CA LEU A 358 9.32 -1.85 11.36
C LEU A 358 9.99 -2.97 12.17
N CYS A 359 9.57 -3.17 13.42
CA CYS A 359 10.26 -4.08 14.35
C CYS A 359 10.29 -5.54 13.88
N ALA A 360 9.30 -5.97 13.08
CA ALA A 360 9.25 -7.33 12.53
C ALA A 360 10.40 -7.65 11.57
N LEU A 361 11.11 -6.65 11.02
CA LEU A 361 12.30 -6.89 10.20
C LEU A 361 13.45 -7.53 10.99
N ARG A 362 13.44 -7.43 12.32
CA ARG A 362 14.40 -8.10 13.22
C ARG A 362 13.80 -9.30 13.94
N ASP A 363 12.63 -9.75 13.52
CA ASP A 363 12.02 -10.93 14.10
C ASP A 363 12.85 -12.18 13.78
N PRO A 364 13.13 -13.07 14.75
CA PRO A 364 13.92 -14.27 14.48
C PRO A 364 13.37 -15.14 13.34
N GLU A 365 12.04 -15.23 13.20
CA GLU A 365 11.40 -16.01 12.12
C GLU A 365 11.66 -15.36 10.75
N VAL A 366 11.55 -14.03 10.66
CA VAL A 366 11.86 -13.25 9.45
C VAL A 366 13.34 -13.37 9.07
N ILE A 367 14.25 -13.24 10.04
CA ILE A 367 15.69 -13.38 9.81
C ILE A 367 16.01 -14.80 9.31
N ALA A 368 15.45 -15.83 9.95
CA ALA A 368 15.65 -17.21 9.53
C ALA A 368 15.12 -17.47 8.11
N MET A 369 13.96 -16.90 7.77
CA MET A 369 13.43 -17.01 6.40
C MET A 369 14.31 -16.29 5.38
N ALA A 370 14.80 -15.08 5.71
CA ALA A 370 15.65 -14.29 4.83
C ALA A 370 16.95 -15.01 4.46
N GLN A 371 17.50 -15.83 5.36
CA GLN A 371 18.70 -16.66 5.10
C GLN A 371 18.53 -17.63 3.92
N ASN A 372 17.29 -18.02 3.58
CA ASN A 372 17.02 -18.86 2.41
C ASN A 372 17.17 -18.12 1.07
N TYR A 373 17.13 -16.78 1.11
CA TYR A 373 17.20 -15.93 -0.08
C TYR A 373 18.53 -15.18 -0.22
N GLY A 374 19.28 -15.02 0.87
CA GLY A 374 20.56 -14.30 0.87
C GLY A 374 20.97 -13.83 2.27
N ASP A 375 21.80 -12.80 2.33
CA ASP A 375 22.17 -12.16 3.60
C ASP A 375 20.98 -11.38 4.18
N PRO A 376 20.50 -11.70 5.41
CA PRO A 376 19.40 -10.98 6.03
C PRO A 376 19.66 -9.48 6.22
N LEU A 377 20.90 -9.08 6.52
CA LEU A 377 21.22 -7.67 6.74
C LEU A 377 21.10 -6.88 5.42
N GLU A 378 21.64 -7.44 4.34
CA GLU A 378 21.45 -6.92 2.98
C GLU A 378 19.96 -6.81 2.64
N LEU A 379 19.18 -7.88 2.84
CA LEU A 379 17.78 -7.95 2.41
C LEU A 379 16.86 -7.04 3.24
N LEU A 380 17.01 -7.01 4.56
CA LEU A 380 16.01 -6.46 5.48
C LEU A 380 16.32 -5.03 5.95
N GLU A 381 17.61 -4.66 6.06
CA GLU A 381 18.01 -3.37 6.66
C GLU A 381 18.75 -2.44 5.70
N THR A 382 19.26 -2.95 4.58
CA THR A 382 20.04 -2.12 3.65
C THR A 382 19.14 -1.39 2.65
N VAL A 383 19.26 -0.06 2.61
CA VAL A 383 18.62 0.79 1.60
C VAL A 383 19.31 0.57 0.25
N VAL A 384 18.53 0.28 -0.79
CA VAL A 384 19.05 0.19 -2.16
C VAL A 384 18.85 1.55 -2.81
N PHE A 385 19.95 2.20 -3.17
CA PHE A 385 19.98 3.50 -3.84
C PHE A 385 19.77 3.39 -5.34
#